data_AF-A0A0F9S0C4-F1
#
_entry.id   AF-A0A0F9S0C4-F1
#
_cell.length_a   1.000
_cell.length_b   1.000
_cell.length_c   1.000
_cell.angle_alpha   90.00
_cell.angle_beta   90.00
_cell.angle_gamma   90.00
#
_symmetry.space_group_name_H-M   'P 1'
#
loop_
_entity.id
_entity.type
_entity.pdbx_description
1 polymer ?
#
loop_
_entity_poly.entity_id
_entity_poly.type
_entity_poly.pdbx_seq_one_letter_code
_entity_poly.pdbx_strand_id
1 'polypeptide(L)'
;MNKARSKARTKEWEDPEIRKRRVEGVRKAAFRRYEDQGERNKASARTKALFDDPAYREKHRRAMQKLGKQNRGKPRSAKGLSRSPEYKIWSGMIERCHNPKTVPYKNYGGRGIHVCDEWRGRGGFVRFIEHVGRRPSSELTIGRIDNDGHYEPGNVRWETRVEQMANRRITRHVTIRGETMTLTAWARHIGIAVPTLSRRLRLGWSDDKLLQPGRH
;
A
#
# COMPACT_ATOMS: atom_id res chain seq x y z
N MET A 1 13.97 18.48 -26.65
CA MET A 1 14.33 18.64 -25.22
C MET A 1 14.34 17.26 -24.53
N ASN A 2 15.41 16.67 -24.00
CA ASN A 2 16.85 16.86 -24.17
C ASN A 2 17.49 15.52 -23.69
N LYS A 3 18.06 14.69 -24.60
CA LYS A 3 18.70 13.39 -24.24
C LYS A 3 19.80 13.57 -23.18
N ALA A 4 20.40 14.76 -23.11
CA ALA A 4 21.35 15.17 -22.09
C ALA A 4 20.76 15.23 -20.67
N ARG A 5 19.53 15.74 -20.49
CA ARG A 5 18.82 15.74 -19.18
C ARG A 5 18.48 14.33 -18.69
N SER A 6 18.16 13.42 -19.62
CA SER A 6 17.91 12.02 -19.30
C SER A 6 19.18 11.29 -18.87
N LYS A 7 20.30 11.51 -19.58
CA LYS A 7 21.62 10.94 -19.26
C LYS A 7 22.18 11.49 -17.94
N ALA A 8 22.02 12.79 -17.69
CA ALA A 8 22.41 13.44 -16.44
C ALA A 8 21.60 12.91 -15.25
N ARG A 9 20.26 12.74 -15.40
CA ARG A 9 19.44 12.06 -14.39
C ARG A 9 20.00 10.68 -14.06
N THR A 10 20.24 9.83 -15.06
CA THR A 10 20.78 8.46 -14.83
C THR A 10 22.14 8.44 -14.13
N LYS A 11 23.04 9.40 -14.41
CA LYS A 11 24.34 9.50 -13.73
C LYS A 11 24.20 9.91 -12.25
N GLU A 12 23.21 10.77 -11.96
CA GLU A 12 22.83 11.18 -10.60
C GLU A 12 22.23 10.01 -9.77
N TRP A 13 21.75 8.94 -10.42
CA TRP A 13 21.21 7.72 -9.78
C TRP A 13 22.28 6.64 -9.49
N GLU A 14 23.50 6.80 -10.02
CA GLU A 14 24.63 5.89 -9.73
C GLU A 14 25.29 6.24 -8.38
N ASP A 15 25.05 7.44 -7.86
CA ASP A 15 25.52 7.89 -6.55
C ASP A 15 24.68 7.26 -5.41
N PRO A 16 25.30 6.42 -4.55
CA PRO A 16 24.62 5.76 -3.43
C PRO A 16 23.99 6.72 -2.41
N GLU A 17 24.59 7.89 -2.18
CA GLU A 17 24.12 8.87 -1.19
C GLU A 17 22.96 9.71 -1.73
N ILE A 18 23.00 10.10 -3.00
CA ILE A 18 21.84 10.73 -3.66
C ILE A 18 20.64 9.78 -3.66
N ARG A 19 20.88 8.49 -3.92
CA ARG A 19 19.84 7.45 -3.88
C ARG A 19 19.27 7.31 -2.47
N LYS A 20 20.12 7.22 -1.45
CA LYS A 20 19.72 7.10 -0.04
C LYS A 20 18.89 8.31 0.41
N ARG A 21 19.36 9.53 0.14
CA ARG A 21 18.66 10.79 0.49
C ARG A 21 17.29 10.92 -0.17
N ARG A 22 17.14 10.50 -1.43
CA ARG A 22 15.84 10.50 -2.12
C ARG A 22 14.90 9.43 -1.59
N VAL A 23 15.38 8.21 -1.37
CA VAL A 23 14.59 7.13 -0.75
C VAL A 23 14.13 7.56 0.64
N GLU A 24 15.00 8.21 1.41
CA GLU A 24 14.68 8.76 2.71
C GLU A 24 13.68 9.92 2.60
N GLY A 25 13.81 10.83 1.64
CA GLY A 25 12.84 11.91 1.40
C GLY A 25 11.46 11.39 1.00
N VAL A 26 11.38 10.37 0.13
CA VAL A 26 10.14 9.68 -0.22
C VAL A 26 9.58 8.96 0.99
N ARG A 27 10.42 8.28 1.78
CA ARG A 27 10.02 7.66 3.05
C ARG A 27 9.47 8.67 4.03
N LYS A 28 10.11 9.84 4.21
CA LYS A 28 9.68 10.90 5.13
C LYS A 28 8.37 11.55 4.69
N ALA A 29 8.23 11.82 3.39
CA ALA A 29 7.00 12.34 2.80
C ALA A 29 5.85 11.32 2.86
N ALA A 30 6.15 10.04 2.64
CA ALA A 30 5.20 8.95 2.82
C ALA A 30 4.84 8.80 4.31
N PHE A 31 5.82 8.81 5.22
CA PHE A 31 5.64 8.73 6.69
C PHE A 31 4.74 9.83 7.24
N ARG A 32 4.92 11.09 6.80
CA ARG A 32 3.98 12.19 7.12
C ARG A 32 2.56 11.94 6.63
N ARG A 33 2.42 11.36 5.43
CA ARG A 33 1.11 10.95 4.90
C ARG A 33 0.55 9.72 5.62
N TYR A 34 1.32 9.02 6.46
CA TYR A 34 0.94 7.77 7.11
C TYR A 34 0.57 7.90 8.59
N GLU A 35 1.25 8.71 9.38
CA GLU A 35 0.87 8.86 10.79
C GLU A 35 -0.43 9.65 10.92
N ASP A 36 -0.62 10.67 10.09
CA ASP A 36 -1.83 11.49 10.08
C ASP A 36 -2.96 10.81 9.27
N GLN A 37 -4.04 10.40 9.96
CA GLN A 37 -5.22 9.78 9.32
C GLN A 37 -5.95 10.74 8.38
N GLY A 38 -5.92 12.04 8.64
CA GLY A 38 -6.49 13.06 7.77
C GLY A 38 -5.77 13.11 6.43
N GLU A 39 -4.43 13.10 6.43
CA GLU A 39 -3.61 13.08 5.22
C GLU A 39 -3.73 11.75 4.46
N ARG A 40 -3.85 10.61 5.17
CA ARG A 40 -4.16 9.30 4.56
C ARG A 40 -5.46 9.33 3.78
N ASN A 41 -6.54 9.75 4.47
CA ASN A 41 -7.87 9.80 3.88
C ASN A 41 -7.92 10.78 2.70
N LYS A 42 -7.26 11.93 2.80
CA LYS A 42 -7.15 12.91 1.70
C LYS A 42 -6.39 12.36 0.50
N ALA A 43 -5.29 11.64 0.70
CA ALA A 43 -4.50 11.06 -0.39
C ALA A 43 -5.28 9.95 -1.11
N SER A 44 -5.89 9.04 -0.35
CA SER A 44 -6.73 7.96 -0.87
C SER A 44 -7.97 8.51 -1.60
N ALA A 45 -8.64 9.51 -1.02
CA ALA A 45 -9.79 10.16 -1.65
C ALA A 45 -9.42 10.90 -2.94
N ARG A 46 -8.26 11.58 -2.99
CA ARG A 46 -7.78 12.26 -4.20
C ARG A 46 -7.52 11.28 -5.34
N THR A 47 -6.82 10.18 -5.06
CA THR A 47 -6.54 9.16 -6.08
C THR A 47 -7.82 8.45 -6.52
N LYS A 48 -8.71 8.11 -5.58
CA LYS A 48 -10.02 7.53 -5.89
C LYS A 48 -10.85 8.47 -6.78
N ALA A 49 -10.94 9.75 -6.45
CA ALA A 49 -11.66 10.75 -7.24
C ALA A 49 -11.12 10.87 -8.68
N LEU A 50 -9.80 10.77 -8.86
CA LEU A 50 -9.19 10.73 -10.20
C LEU A 50 -9.66 9.50 -11.00
N PHE A 51 -9.75 8.33 -10.37
CA PHE A 51 -10.19 7.12 -11.07
C PHE A 51 -11.72 6.98 -11.20
N ASP A 52 -12.50 7.69 -10.40
CA ASP A 52 -13.95 7.78 -10.59
C ASP A 52 -14.29 8.61 -11.85
N ASP A 53 -13.46 9.60 -12.20
CA ASP A 53 -13.55 10.37 -13.45
C ASP A 53 -13.43 9.46 -14.70
N PRO A 54 -14.50 9.33 -15.53
CA PRO A 54 -14.47 8.56 -16.76
C PRO A 54 -13.43 9.04 -17.77
N ALA A 55 -13.17 10.35 -17.84
CA ALA A 55 -12.22 10.94 -18.78
C ALA A 55 -10.78 10.55 -18.40
N TYR A 56 -10.46 10.60 -17.10
CA TYR A 56 -9.20 10.10 -16.58
C TYR A 56 -9.04 8.60 -16.84
N ARG A 57 -10.07 7.78 -16.58
CA ARG A 57 -10.06 6.33 -16.87
C ARG A 57 -9.78 6.04 -18.34
N GLU A 58 -10.39 6.80 -19.24
CA GLU A 58 -10.18 6.64 -20.68
C GLU A 58 -8.77 7.01 -21.12
N LYS A 59 -8.30 8.18 -20.66
CA LYS A 59 -6.93 8.67 -20.90
C LYS A 59 -5.90 7.65 -20.40
N HIS A 60 -6.13 7.14 -19.19
CA HIS A 60 -5.31 6.12 -18.54
C HIS A 60 -5.32 4.80 -19.33
N ARG A 61 -6.49 4.31 -19.75
CA ARG A 61 -6.63 3.11 -20.59
C ARG A 61 -5.87 3.22 -21.91
N ARG A 62 -5.95 4.37 -22.59
CA ARG A 62 -5.23 4.63 -23.85
C ARG A 62 -3.71 4.67 -23.64
N ALA A 63 -3.25 5.30 -22.57
CA ALA A 63 -1.83 5.28 -22.20
C ALA A 63 -1.33 3.84 -22.00
N MET A 64 -2.14 2.98 -21.36
CA MET A 64 -1.80 1.58 -21.13
C MET A 64 -1.79 0.72 -22.39
N GLN A 65 -2.72 0.94 -23.32
CA GLN A 65 -2.65 0.27 -24.63
C GLN A 65 -1.39 0.67 -25.41
N LYS A 66 -0.99 1.95 -25.36
CA LYS A 66 0.22 2.44 -26.01
C LYS A 66 1.48 1.82 -25.40
N LEU A 67 1.58 1.76 -24.07
CA LEU A 67 2.69 1.13 -23.35
C LEU A 67 2.75 -0.38 -23.64
N GLY A 68 1.60 -1.06 -23.71
CA GLY A 68 1.49 -2.47 -24.07
C GLY A 68 2.00 -2.75 -25.50
N LYS A 69 1.62 -1.93 -26.48
CA LYS A 69 2.10 -2.03 -27.87
C LYS A 69 3.62 -1.82 -27.97
N GLN A 70 4.16 -0.83 -27.27
CA GLN A 70 5.61 -0.54 -27.23
C GLN A 70 6.45 -1.66 -26.59
N ASN A 71 5.81 -2.56 -25.85
CA ASN A 71 6.44 -3.65 -25.13
C ASN A 71 6.24 -5.03 -25.79
N ARG A 72 5.57 -5.12 -26.96
CA ARG A 72 5.50 -6.37 -27.74
C ARG A 72 6.89 -6.73 -28.31
N GLY A 73 7.22 -8.01 -28.34
CA GLY A 73 8.48 -8.54 -28.93
C GLY A 73 9.76 -8.34 -28.13
N LYS A 74 9.82 -7.42 -27.15
CA LYS A 74 11.03 -7.26 -26.31
C LYS A 74 11.23 -8.50 -25.39
N PRO A 75 12.46 -8.86 -24.99
CA PRO A 75 12.70 -9.95 -24.02
C PRO A 75 12.34 -9.53 -22.59
N ARG A 76 11.61 -10.39 -21.84
CA ARG A 76 11.24 -10.11 -20.43
C ARG A 76 12.55 -9.87 -19.64
N SER A 77 12.83 -8.62 -19.28
CA SER A 77 14.05 -8.24 -18.56
C SER A 77 13.90 -8.62 -17.09
N ALA A 78 14.14 -9.89 -16.78
CA ALA A 78 14.29 -10.43 -15.45
C ALA A 78 15.08 -11.75 -15.53
N LYS A 79 16.30 -11.73 -16.08
CA LYS A 79 17.20 -12.89 -15.95
C LYS A 79 17.47 -13.08 -14.45
N GLY A 80 17.02 -14.19 -13.87
CA GLY A 80 17.25 -14.59 -12.46
C GLY A 80 16.17 -14.20 -11.45
N LEU A 81 15.54 -13.02 -11.57
CA LEU A 81 14.62 -12.50 -10.56
C LEU A 81 13.19 -13.09 -10.59
N SER A 82 12.78 -13.70 -11.71
CA SER A 82 11.44 -14.26 -11.90
C SER A 82 11.12 -15.46 -10.99
N ARG A 83 12.14 -16.06 -10.35
CA ARG A 83 11.99 -17.15 -9.39
C ARG A 83 11.97 -16.69 -7.93
N SER A 84 12.15 -15.39 -7.67
CA SER A 84 12.18 -14.85 -6.30
C SER A 84 10.79 -14.90 -5.63
N PRO A 85 10.73 -15.08 -4.29
CA PRO A 85 9.49 -14.94 -3.52
C PRO A 85 8.78 -13.61 -3.78
N GLU A 86 9.52 -12.52 -3.95
CA GLU A 86 8.97 -11.20 -4.21
C GLU A 86 8.31 -11.11 -5.59
N TYR A 87 8.87 -11.78 -6.60
CA TYR A 87 8.25 -11.83 -7.92
C TYR A 87 6.91 -12.56 -7.89
N LYS A 88 6.81 -13.65 -7.12
CA LYS A 88 5.52 -14.34 -6.90
C LYS A 88 4.51 -13.43 -6.21
N ILE A 89 4.94 -12.68 -5.20
CA ILE A 89 4.09 -11.73 -4.48
C ILE A 89 3.61 -10.59 -5.39
N TRP A 90 4.51 -9.99 -6.18
CA TRP A 90 4.19 -8.95 -7.15
C TRP A 90 3.26 -9.45 -8.26
N SER A 91 3.50 -10.66 -8.78
CA SER A 91 2.63 -11.28 -9.78
C SER A 91 1.24 -11.55 -9.21
N GLY A 92 1.17 -12.10 -8.00
CA GLY A 92 -0.10 -12.33 -7.30
C GLY A 92 -0.86 -11.03 -7.00
N MET A 93 -0.15 -9.95 -6.66
CA MET A 93 -0.73 -8.62 -6.49
C MET A 93 -1.44 -8.14 -7.78
N ILE A 94 -0.78 -8.28 -8.93
CA ILE A 94 -1.35 -7.94 -10.24
C ILE A 94 -2.57 -8.81 -10.55
N GLU A 95 -2.47 -10.12 -10.31
CA GLU A 95 -3.53 -11.08 -10.57
C GLU A 95 -4.80 -10.74 -9.77
N ARG A 96 -4.68 -10.49 -8.46
CA ARG A 96 -5.81 -10.08 -7.61
C ARG A 96 -6.54 -8.84 -8.16
N CYS A 97 -5.80 -7.89 -8.71
CA CYS A 97 -6.37 -6.62 -9.18
C CYS A 97 -6.89 -6.65 -10.62
N HIS A 98 -6.36 -7.51 -11.49
CA HIS A 98 -6.58 -7.40 -12.94
C HIS A 98 -7.05 -8.68 -13.62
N ASN A 99 -7.12 -9.81 -12.92
CA ASN A 99 -7.62 -11.05 -13.50
C ASN A 99 -9.03 -11.39 -12.96
N PRO A 100 -10.11 -11.04 -13.68
CA PRO A 100 -11.49 -11.28 -13.24
C PRO A 100 -11.85 -12.76 -13.08
N LYS A 101 -11.05 -13.67 -13.64
CA LYS A 101 -11.25 -15.12 -13.52
C LYS A 101 -10.78 -15.68 -12.17
N THR A 102 -10.08 -14.90 -11.36
CA THR A 102 -9.55 -15.39 -10.07
C THR A 102 -10.52 -15.13 -8.93
N VAL A 103 -10.59 -16.10 -8.01
CA VAL A 103 -11.37 -16.00 -6.76
C VAL A 103 -11.13 -14.68 -5.99
N PRO A 104 -9.87 -14.21 -5.79
CA PRO A 104 -9.65 -12.96 -5.07
C PRO A 104 -10.14 -11.72 -5.81
N TYR A 105 -10.35 -11.75 -7.13
CA TYR A 105 -10.66 -10.53 -7.90
C TYR A 105 -11.83 -9.73 -7.35
N LYS A 106 -12.92 -10.40 -6.96
CA LYS A 106 -14.11 -9.76 -6.36
C LYS A 106 -13.78 -8.86 -5.16
N ASN A 107 -12.74 -9.20 -4.40
CA ASN A 107 -12.31 -8.48 -3.20
C ASN A 107 -11.24 -7.41 -3.48
N TYR A 108 -10.79 -7.28 -4.73
CA TYR A 108 -9.71 -6.39 -5.13
C TYR A 108 -10.11 -5.67 -6.42
N GLY A 109 -9.81 -6.23 -7.59
CA GLY A 109 -10.15 -5.61 -8.88
C GLY A 109 -11.63 -5.31 -9.06
N GLY A 110 -12.53 -6.18 -8.58
CA GLY A 110 -13.97 -5.97 -8.59
C GLY A 110 -14.44 -4.80 -7.71
N ARG A 111 -13.59 -4.31 -6.80
CA ARG A 111 -13.81 -3.11 -5.99
C ARG A 111 -13.18 -1.85 -6.58
N GLY A 112 -12.51 -1.94 -7.73
CA GLY A 112 -11.73 -0.85 -8.31
C GLY A 112 -10.30 -0.73 -7.78
N ILE A 113 -9.82 -1.67 -6.94
CA ILE A 113 -8.43 -1.67 -6.48
C ILE A 113 -7.51 -2.12 -7.61
N HIS A 114 -6.53 -1.28 -7.95
CA HIS A 114 -5.55 -1.58 -8.99
C HIS A 114 -4.11 -1.52 -8.47
N VAL A 115 -3.18 -1.94 -9.33
CA VAL A 115 -1.74 -1.73 -9.15
C VAL A 115 -1.33 -0.53 -9.98
N CYS A 116 -0.52 0.39 -9.41
CA CYS A 116 -0.06 1.56 -10.13
C CYS A 116 0.71 1.18 -11.41
N ASP A 117 0.60 2.02 -12.44
CA ASP A 117 1.14 1.72 -13.77
C ASP A 117 2.64 1.45 -13.78
N GLU A 118 3.39 2.10 -12.90
CA GLU A 118 4.84 1.91 -12.79
C GLU A 118 5.21 0.49 -12.36
N TRP A 119 4.36 -0.18 -11.59
CA TRP A 119 4.58 -1.56 -11.18
C TRP A 119 3.95 -2.56 -12.15
N ARG A 120 3.17 -2.10 -13.14
CA ARG A 120 2.54 -2.96 -14.14
C ARG A 120 3.39 -3.09 -15.39
N GLY A 121 3.45 -4.30 -15.94
CA GLY A 121 4.11 -4.57 -17.21
C GLY A 121 5.62 -4.78 -17.10
N ARG A 122 6.32 -4.51 -18.20
CA ARG A 122 7.73 -4.87 -18.38
C ARG A 122 8.63 -4.00 -17.50
N GLY A 123 9.44 -4.63 -16.64
CA GLY A 123 10.27 -3.91 -15.67
C GLY A 123 9.52 -3.41 -14.43
N GLY A 124 8.20 -3.60 -14.37
CA GLY A 124 7.38 -3.18 -13.23
C GLY A 124 7.80 -3.86 -11.92
N PHE A 125 8.26 -5.11 -12.00
CA PHE A 125 8.85 -5.81 -10.85
C PHE A 125 10.10 -5.11 -10.30
N VAL A 126 10.99 -4.62 -11.16
CA VAL A 126 12.21 -3.91 -10.72
C VAL A 126 11.81 -2.63 -9.99
N ARG A 127 10.86 -1.86 -10.53
CA ARG A 127 10.34 -0.65 -9.88
C ARG A 127 9.61 -0.93 -8.57
N PHE A 128 8.91 -2.07 -8.48
CA PHE A 128 8.32 -2.54 -7.24
C PHE A 128 9.40 -2.78 -6.18
N ILE A 129 10.46 -3.51 -6.50
CA ILE A 129 11.58 -3.76 -5.58
C ILE A 129 12.33 -2.47 -5.23
N GLU A 130 12.48 -1.54 -6.17
CA GLU A 130 13.12 -0.24 -5.90
C GLU A 130 12.32 0.62 -4.92
N HIS A 131 10.98 0.60 -5.03
CA HIS A 131 10.11 1.38 -4.14
C HIS A 131 9.89 0.71 -2.78
N VAL A 132 9.67 -0.61 -2.77
CA VAL A 132 9.26 -1.36 -1.57
C VAL A 132 10.45 -2.00 -0.85
N GLY A 133 11.55 -2.23 -1.56
CA GLY A 133 12.69 -2.99 -1.08
C GLY A 133 12.48 -4.50 -1.18
N ARG A 134 13.56 -5.25 -0.94
CA ARG A 134 13.50 -6.72 -0.83
C ARG A 134 12.69 -7.12 0.40
N ARG A 135 12.11 -8.31 0.33
CA ARG A 135 11.37 -8.90 1.45
C ARG A 135 12.35 -9.17 2.60
N PRO A 136 12.15 -8.57 3.79
CA PRO A 136 13.09 -8.74 4.91
C PRO A 136 13.08 -10.15 5.52
N SER A 137 11.91 -10.80 5.54
CA SER A 137 11.72 -12.14 6.13
C SER A 137 10.69 -12.95 5.36
N SER A 138 10.87 -14.28 5.33
CA SER A 138 9.96 -15.27 4.75
C SER A 138 8.59 -15.34 5.44
N GLU A 139 8.40 -14.65 6.56
CA GLU A 139 7.13 -14.54 7.27
C GLU A 139 6.31 -13.32 6.82
N LEU A 140 6.95 -12.33 6.21
CA LEU A 140 6.32 -11.08 5.80
C LEU A 140 5.71 -11.18 4.41
N THR A 141 4.52 -10.65 4.19
CA THR A 141 3.87 -10.58 2.87
C THR A 141 3.58 -9.12 2.51
N ILE A 142 3.20 -8.84 1.26
CA ILE A 142 2.84 -7.48 0.87
C ILE A 142 1.44 -7.14 1.38
N GLY A 143 1.36 -6.17 2.28
CA GLY A 143 0.12 -5.60 2.79
C GLY A 143 -0.19 -4.25 2.15
N ARG A 144 -1.46 -3.83 2.25
CA ARG A 144 -1.86 -2.45 2.00
C ARG A 144 -2.11 -1.76 3.34
N ILE A 145 -1.62 -0.54 3.45
CA ILE A 145 -1.74 0.26 4.68
C ILE A 145 -3.16 0.81 4.80
N ASP A 146 -3.66 1.46 3.75
CA ASP A 146 -5.08 1.67 3.51
C ASP A 146 -5.62 0.50 2.68
N ASN A 147 -6.46 -0.32 3.31
CA ASN A 147 -7.04 -1.51 2.68
C ASN A 147 -7.99 -1.18 1.51
N ASP A 148 -8.54 0.05 1.48
CA ASP A 148 -9.41 0.53 0.40
C ASP A 148 -8.62 1.25 -0.71
N GLY A 149 -7.36 1.61 -0.43
CA GLY A 149 -6.44 2.19 -1.40
C GLY A 149 -5.79 1.17 -2.36
N HIS A 150 -4.99 1.69 -3.30
CA HIS A 150 -4.37 0.90 -4.37
C HIS A 150 -3.03 0.29 -3.97
N TYR A 151 -2.50 -0.62 -4.80
CA TYR A 151 -1.11 -1.04 -4.68
C TYR A 151 -0.21 -0.01 -5.37
N GLU A 152 0.31 0.92 -4.58
CA GLU A 152 1.16 2.01 -5.05
C GLU A 152 2.21 2.41 -4.01
N PRO A 153 3.28 3.13 -4.43
CA PRO A 153 4.24 3.70 -3.49
C PRO A 153 3.48 4.61 -2.54
N GLY A 154 3.66 4.46 -1.23
CA GLY A 154 2.84 5.22 -0.30
C GLY A 154 1.56 4.52 0.14
N ASN A 155 1.25 3.29 -0.31
CA ASN A 155 0.14 2.51 0.28
C ASN A 155 0.45 1.02 0.51
N VAL A 156 1.71 0.60 0.39
CA VAL A 156 2.11 -0.80 0.61
C VAL A 156 3.29 -0.88 1.55
N ARG A 157 3.36 -1.97 2.32
CA ARG A 157 4.54 -2.33 3.11
C ARG A 157 4.61 -3.84 3.33
N TRP A 158 5.79 -4.32 3.73
CA TRP A 158 5.94 -5.68 4.23
C TRP A 158 5.24 -5.80 5.58
N GLU A 159 4.28 -6.73 5.67
CA GLU A 159 3.45 -6.94 6.84
C GLU A 159 3.43 -8.42 7.21
N THR A 160 3.40 -8.70 8.51
CA THR A 160 3.05 -9.99 9.07
C THR A 160 1.57 -10.29 8.83
N ARG A 161 1.20 -11.56 8.98
CA ARG A 161 -0.22 -11.97 8.91
C ARG A 161 -1.08 -11.26 9.96
N VAL A 162 -0.52 -10.99 11.15
CA VAL A 162 -1.22 -10.30 12.25
C VAL A 162 -1.51 -8.85 11.87
N GLU A 163 -0.53 -8.14 11.29
CA GLU A 163 -0.72 -6.76 10.82
C GLU A 163 -1.75 -6.68 9.69
N GLN A 164 -1.69 -7.61 8.72
CA GLN A 164 -2.71 -7.67 7.66
C GLN A 164 -4.11 -7.96 8.21
N MET A 165 -4.21 -8.75 9.28
CA MET A 165 -5.48 -9.02 9.95
C MET A 165 -6.04 -7.77 10.64
N ALA A 166 -5.17 -6.97 11.27
CA ALA A 166 -5.55 -5.69 11.85
C ALA A 166 -6.12 -4.74 10.77
N ASN A 167 -5.55 -4.74 9.56
CA ASN A 167 -6.00 -3.89 8.44
C ASN A 167 -7.26 -4.40 7.71
N ARG A 168 -7.89 -5.50 8.15
CA ARG A 168 -9.12 -5.99 7.52
C ARG A 168 -10.28 -5.03 7.75
N ARG A 169 -11.15 -4.89 6.75
CA ARG A 169 -12.37 -4.06 6.82
C ARG A 169 -13.29 -4.39 7.99
N ILE A 170 -13.32 -5.67 8.41
CA ILE A 170 -14.14 -6.12 9.55
C ILE A 170 -13.55 -5.72 10.91
N THR A 171 -12.29 -5.30 10.95
CA THR A 171 -11.62 -4.92 12.19
C THR A 171 -12.12 -3.57 12.68
N ARG A 172 -12.68 -3.56 13.90
CA ARG A 172 -13.21 -2.36 14.54
C ARG A 172 -12.06 -1.44 14.96
N HIS A 173 -11.94 -0.30 14.30
CA HIS A 173 -11.06 0.79 14.68
C HIS A 173 -11.81 1.73 15.63
N VAL A 174 -11.10 2.22 16.65
CA VAL A 174 -11.66 3.11 17.67
C VAL A 174 -10.67 4.25 17.87
N THR A 175 -11.20 5.48 17.86
CA THR A 175 -10.44 6.68 18.16
C THR A 175 -10.63 7.03 19.63
N ILE A 176 -9.53 7.16 20.38
CA ILE A 176 -9.53 7.57 21.79
C ILE A 176 -8.43 8.63 21.93
N ARG A 177 -8.78 9.83 22.42
CA ARG A 177 -7.90 11.02 22.52
C ARG A 177 -7.19 11.39 21.21
N GLY A 178 -7.89 11.24 20.08
CA GLY A 178 -7.35 11.57 18.76
C GLY A 178 -6.43 10.52 18.13
N GLU A 179 -6.02 9.50 18.89
CA GLU A 179 -5.28 8.36 18.35
C GLU A 179 -6.25 7.26 17.91
N THR A 180 -6.02 6.66 16.73
CA THR A 180 -6.89 5.61 16.19
C THR A 180 -6.14 4.29 16.11
N MET A 181 -6.64 3.29 16.82
CA MET A 181 -6.11 1.93 16.80
C MET A 181 -7.23 0.91 16.65
N THR A 182 -6.86 -0.36 16.46
CA THR A 182 -7.84 -1.45 16.56
C THR A 182 -8.32 -1.59 18.01
N LEU A 183 -9.56 -2.03 18.20
CA LEU A 183 -10.12 -2.31 19.53
C LEU A 183 -9.22 -3.26 20.33
N THR A 184 -8.62 -4.26 19.68
CA THR A 184 -7.69 -5.21 20.30
C THR A 184 -6.38 -4.55 20.73
N ALA A 185 -5.86 -3.62 19.91
CA ALA A 185 -4.65 -2.87 20.26
C ALA A 185 -4.90 -1.95 21.46
N TRP A 186 -6.02 -1.23 21.49
CA TRP A 186 -6.43 -0.44 22.66
C TRP A 186 -6.57 -1.30 23.92
N ALA A 187 -7.26 -2.44 23.82
CA ALA A 187 -7.43 -3.35 24.95
C ALA A 187 -6.08 -3.84 25.51
N ARG A 188 -5.13 -4.18 24.63
CA ARG A 188 -3.76 -4.56 25.03
C ARG A 188 -2.99 -3.40 25.65
N HIS A 189 -3.09 -2.21 25.07
CA HIS A 189 -2.40 -1.00 25.56
C HIS A 189 -2.87 -0.61 26.97
N ILE A 190 -4.17 -0.70 27.22
CA ILE A 190 -4.80 -0.35 28.51
C ILE A 190 -4.67 -1.50 29.53
N GLY A 191 -4.37 -2.72 29.08
CA GLY A 191 -4.28 -3.91 29.94
C GLY A 191 -5.65 -4.47 30.34
N ILE A 192 -6.67 -4.36 29.49
CA ILE A 192 -8.03 -4.88 29.75
C ILE A 192 -8.48 -5.86 28.67
N ALA A 193 -9.45 -6.71 29.01
CA ALA A 193 -10.03 -7.62 28.03
C ALA A 193 -10.82 -6.84 26.94
N VAL A 194 -10.71 -7.28 25.69
CA VAL A 194 -11.45 -6.70 24.53
C VAL A 194 -12.96 -6.60 24.77
N PRO A 195 -13.65 -7.62 25.37
CA PRO A 195 -15.07 -7.50 25.70
C PRO A 195 -15.37 -6.36 26.68
N THR A 196 -14.49 -6.13 27.65
CA THR A 196 -14.60 -5.03 28.63
C THR A 196 -14.55 -3.68 27.93
N LEU A 197 -13.55 -3.47 27.06
CA LEU A 197 -13.45 -2.23 26.28
C LEU A 197 -14.64 -2.05 25.34
N SER A 198 -15.09 -3.13 24.69
CA SER A 198 -16.28 -3.11 23.81
C SER A 198 -17.55 -2.72 24.58
N ARG A 199 -17.72 -3.21 25.81
CA ARG A 199 -18.82 -2.82 26.70
C ARG A 199 -18.76 -1.34 27.06
N ARG A 200 -17.59 -0.83 27.46
CA ARG A 200 -17.42 0.60 27.80
C ARG A 200 -17.79 1.52 26.62
N LEU A 201 -17.37 1.15 25.41
CA LEU A 201 -17.77 1.89 24.19
C LEU A 201 -19.28 1.85 23.95
N ARG A 202 -19.92 0.69 24.15
CA ARG A 202 -21.37 0.56 23.99
C ARG A 202 -22.16 1.39 25.00
N LEU A 203 -21.61 1.56 26.20
CA LEU A 203 -22.16 2.39 27.26
C LEU A 203 -21.84 3.89 27.08
N GLY A 204 -21.20 4.30 25.98
CA GLY A 204 -20.91 5.71 25.68
C GLY A 204 -19.90 6.36 26.64
N TRP A 205 -18.95 5.58 27.17
CA TRP A 205 -17.92 6.13 28.05
C TRP A 205 -17.04 7.15 27.32
N SER A 206 -16.68 8.23 28.02
CA SER A 206 -15.72 9.21 27.51
C SER A 206 -14.32 8.60 27.36
N ASP A 207 -13.49 9.19 26.50
CA ASP A 207 -12.12 8.76 26.23
C ASP A 207 -11.30 8.53 27.51
N ASP A 208 -11.39 9.45 28.46
CA ASP A 208 -10.67 9.36 29.74
C ASP A 208 -11.10 8.14 30.57
N LYS A 209 -12.39 7.78 30.52
CA LYS A 209 -12.91 6.60 31.21
C LYS A 209 -12.58 5.31 30.44
N LEU A 210 -12.48 5.37 29.11
CA LEU A 210 -12.11 4.22 28.28
C LEU A 210 -10.68 3.73 28.61
N LEU A 211 -9.77 4.67 28.86
CA LEU A 211 -8.35 4.43 29.14
C LEU A 211 -8.05 3.98 30.58
N GLN A 212 -9.04 3.92 31.47
CA GLN A 212 -8.80 3.46 32.84
C GLN A 212 -8.52 1.95 32.87
N PRO A 213 -7.53 1.47 33.65
CA PRO A 213 -7.30 0.04 33.82
C PRO A 213 -8.54 -0.68 34.37
N GLY A 214 -8.61 -1.99 34.19
CA GLY A 214 -9.67 -2.79 34.79
C GLY A 214 -9.54 -2.73 36.31
N ARG A 215 -10.64 -2.52 37.03
CA ARG A 215 -10.65 -2.84 38.47
C ARG A 215 -10.47 -4.36 38.58
N HIS A 216 -9.37 -4.77 39.19
CA HIS A 216 -9.17 -6.14 39.65
C HIS A 216 -10.22 -6.51 40.69
#